data_AF-A0A430HNJ1-F1
#
_entry.id   AF-A0A430HNJ1-F1
#
_cell.length_a   1.000
_cell.length_b   1.000
_cell.length_c   1.000
_cell.angle_alpha   90.00
_cell.angle_beta   90.00
_cell.angle_gamma   90.00
#
_symmetry.space_group_name_H-M   'P 1'
#
loop_
_entity.id
_entity.type
_entity.pdbx_description
1 polymer ?
#
loop_
_entity_poly.entity_id
_entity_poly.type
_entity_poly.pdbx_seq_one_letter_code
_entity_poly.pdbx_strand_id
1 'polypeptide(L)'
;MNNRFAFLPIRLAALALAAGLAACTPGLQPTSMAPPVPATESLEQAALKLEQVRTQRAAAEARYANSEATCYEKFFVNDCLDEASEYRRVTLAYLNAVEDEAKHFQRKASADARDAAVAESIRVAEAEEARLAANPTPAPVEAPPKVKGPSKKPTLEARQAAQAAKLARIAAEERAAVPQRAANAQAFEQKRIDSEKRQRKVEEKKAASARKAEKAARDAEAAAQPKEVKMTK
;
A
#
# COMPACT_ATOMS: atom_id res chain seq x y z
N MET A 1 -63.82 44.99 -7.48
CA MET A 1 -62.36 45.16 -7.67
C MET A 1 -61.61 44.12 -6.84
N ASN A 2 -61.05 43.11 -7.50
CA ASN A 2 -59.66 42.63 -7.37
C ASN A 2 -59.53 41.12 -7.59
N ASN A 3 -59.07 40.81 -8.80
CA ASN A 3 -58.63 39.52 -9.33
C ASN A 3 -57.58 38.84 -8.44
N ARG A 4 -57.81 37.58 -8.07
CA ARG A 4 -56.84 36.68 -7.42
C ARG A 4 -56.64 35.35 -8.17
N PHE A 5 -56.67 35.37 -9.50
CA PHE A 5 -56.39 34.19 -10.33
C PHE A 5 -55.34 34.51 -11.38
N ALA A 6 -54.06 34.57 -10.99
CA ALA A 6 -52.97 34.78 -11.95
C ALA A 6 -51.59 34.24 -11.50
N PHE A 7 -51.51 33.19 -10.67
CA PHE A 7 -50.19 32.66 -10.25
C PHE A 7 -50.06 31.13 -10.22
N LEU A 8 -51.04 30.36 -10.73
CA LEU A 8 -50.96 28.89 -10.74
C LEU A 8 -50.29 28.21 -11.96
N PRO A 9 -50.17 28.78 -13.18
CA PRO A 9 -49.63 27.99 -14.29
C PRO A 9 -48.08 27.98 -14.33
N ILE A 10 -47.40 28.85 -13.59
CA ILE A 10 -45.94 29.03 -13.71
C ILE A 10 -45.15 27.96 -12.93
N ARG A 11 -45.72 27.36 -11.87
CA ARG A 11 -45.02 26.34 -11.07
C ARG A 11 -45.08 24.92 -11.64
N LEU A 12 -46.01 24.63 -12.55
CA LEU A 12 -46.08 23.30 -13.21
C LEU A 12 -45.16 23.19 -14.43
N ALA A 13 -44.84 24.32 -15.09
CA ALA A 13 -43.91 24.32 -16.21
C ALA A 13 -42.44 24.09 -15.78
N ALA A 14 -42.07 24.48 -14.56
CA ALA A 14 -40.70 24.31 -14.06
C ALA A 14 -40.35 22.86 -13.69
N LEU A 15 -41.33 22.05 -13.26
CA LEU A 15 -41.09 20.63 -12.94
C LEU A 15 -41.05 19.74 -14.19
N ALA A 16 -41.78 20.10 -15.25
CA ALA A 16 -41.75 19.36 -16.51
C ALA A 16 -40.44 19.58 -17.30
N LEU A 17 -39.82 20.76 -17.19
CA LEU A 17 -38.54 21.04 -17.85
C LEU A 17 -37.33 20.35 -17.18
N ALA A 18 -37.42 20.03 -15.88
CA ALA A 18 -36.36 19.33 -15.15
C ALA A 18 -36.33 17.81 -15.43
N ALA A 19 -37.45 17.21 -15.83
CA ALA A 19 -37.52 15.78 -16.18
C ALA A 19 -37.00 15.47 -17.59
N GLY A 20 -37.02 16.44 -18.51
CA GLY A 20 -36.54 16.28 -19.88
C GLY A 20 -35.02 16.29 -20.04
N LEU A 21 -34.28 16.86 -19.08
CA LEU A 21 -32.81 16.92 -19.09
C LEU A 21 -32.13 15.66 -18.53
N ALA A 22 -32.89 14.74 -17.93
CA ALA A 22 -32.36 13.49 -17.37
C ALA A 22 -32.32 12.32 -18.36
N ALA A 23 -32.87 12.47 -19.57
CA ALA A 23 -32.99 11.39 -20.55
C ALA A 23 -31.84 11.31 -21.58
N CYS A 24 -30.88 12.23 -21.54
CA CYS A 24 -29.71 12.27 -22.43
C CYS A 24 -28.38 12.10 -21.69
N THR A 25 -28.36 11.40 -20.55
CA THR A 25 -27.12 10.79 -20.07
C THR A 25 -26.97 9.46 -20.81
N PRO A 26 -26.12 9.36 -21.87
CA PRO A 26 -25.71 8.04 -22.31
C PRO A 26 -25.17 7.35 -21.07
N GLY A 27 -25.74 6.20 -20.72
CA GLY A 27 -25.24 5.42 -19.61
C GLY A 27 -23.75 5.24 -19.84
N LEU A 28 -22.93 5.88 -18.99
CA LEU A 28 -21.53 5.51 -18.81
C LEU A 28 -21.54 4.13 -18.16
N GLN A 29 -21.99 3.13 -18.93
CA GLN A 29 -21.49 1.78 -18.77
C GLN A 29 -20.02 1.93 -19.12
N PRO A 30 -19.08 1.72 -18.18
CA PRO A 30 -17.69 1.59 -18.56
C PRO A 30 -17.63 0.35 -19.46
N THR A 31 -17.65 0.55 -20.78
CA THR A 31 -17.06 -0.40 -21.71
C THR A 31 -15.56 -0.38 -21.41
N SER A 32 -15.21 -1.08 -20.33
CA SER A 32 -13.85 -1.40 -19.97
C SER A 32 -13.30 -2.26 -21.09
N MET A 33 -12.69 -1.62 -22.09
CA MET A 33 -11.77 -2.27 -23.03
C MET A 33 -10.48 -2.73 -22.34
N ALA A 34 -10.35 -2.55 -21.02
CA ALA A 34 -9.29 -3.16 -20.27
C ALA A 34 -9.53 -4.68 -20.18
N PRO A 35 -8.48 -5.51 -20.34
CA PRO A 35 -8.58 -6.95 -20.17
C PRO A 35 -9.23 -7.28 -18.82
N PRO A 36 -10.06 -8.35 -18.74
CA PRO A 36 -10.65 -8.75 -17.48
C PRO A 36 -9.54 -9.05 -16.45
N VAL A 37 -9.54 -8.28 -15.36
CA VAL A 37 -8.62 -8.47 -14.25
C VAL A 37 -9.13 -9.61 -13.38
N PRO A 38 -8.31 -10.62 -13.04
CA PRO A 38 -8.75 -11.69 -12.17
C PRO A 38 -9.04 -11.15 -10.76
N ALA A 39 -10.16 -11.59 -10.18
CA ALA A 39 -10.56 -11.21 -8.82
C ALA A 39 -9.49 -11.60 -7.78
N THR A 40 -9.45 -10.88 -6.67
CA THR A 40 -8.54 -11.17 -5.56
C THR A 40 -9.30 -11.85 -4.43
N GLU A 41 -8.80 -12.99 -3.97
CA GLU A 41 -9.47 -13.85 -2.99
C GLU A 41 -8.81 -13.80 -1.61
N SER A 42 -7.53 -13.41 -1.53
CA SER A 42 -6.79 -13.36 -0.27
C SER A 42 -5.88 -12.13 -0.14
N LEU A 43 -5.53 -11.77 1.10
CA LEU A 43 -4.63 -10.65 1.38
C LEU A 43 -3.20 -10.93 0.87
N GLU A 44 -2.76 -12.18 0.92
CA GLU A 44 -1.47 -12.59 0.36
C GLU A 44 -1.46 -12.45 -1.16
N GLN A 45 -2.55 -12.86 -1.83
CA GLN A 45 -2.70 -12.69 -3.27
C GLN A 45 -2.73 -11.20 -3.65
N ALA A 46 -3.40 -10.34 -2.87
CA ALA A 46 -3.38 -8.90 -3.07
C ALA A 46 -1.94 -8.34 -3.00
N ALA A 47 -1.17 -8.74 -1.99
CA ALA A 47 0.22 -8.30 -1.83
C ALA A 47 1.10 -8.77 -3.00
N LEU A 48 0.95 -10.02 -3.42
CA LEU A 48 1.66 -10.57 -4.59
C LEU A 48 1.32 -9.81 -5.88
N LYS A 49 0.04 -9.51 -6.12
CA LYS A 49 -0.39 -8.71 -7.29
C LYS A 49 0.25 -7.33 -7.28
N LEU A 50 0.32 -6.66 -6.13
CA LEU A 50 0.95 -5.34 -6.03
C LEU A 50 2.44 -5.38 -6.32
N GLU A 51 3.17 -6.37 -5.81
CA GLU A 51 4.59 -6.54 -6.13
C GLU A 51 4.81 -6.87 -7.61
N GLN A 52 3.98 -7.76 -8.19
CA GLN A 52 4.01 -8.06 -9.62
C GLN A 52 3.77 -6.81 -10.47
N VAL A 53 2.77 -5.99 -10.12
CA VAL A 53 2.50 -4.72 -10.81
C VAL A 53 3.70 -3.79 -10.74
N ARG A 54 4.38 -3.68 -9.60
CA ARG A 54 5.59 -2.84 -9.47
C ARG A 54 6.70 -3.30 -10.40
N THR A 55 6.98 -4.61 -10.44
CA THR A 55 7.99 -5.17 -11.35
C THR A 55 7.60 -5.00 -12.82
N GLN A 56 6.34 -5.25 -13.16
CA GLN A 56 5.85 -5.14 -14.54
C GLN A 56 5.81 -3.69 -15.03
N ARG A 57 5.49 -2.73 -14.16
CA ARG A 57 5.54 -1.29 -14.48
C ARG A 57 6.97 -0.87 -14.82
N ALA A 58 7.95 -1.25 -14.00
CA ALA A 58 9.36 -0.97 -14.27
C ALA A 58 9.84 -1.63 -15.58
N ALA A 59 9.42 -2.87 -15.85
CA ALA A 59 9.74 -3.56 -17.11
C ALA A 59 9.11 -2.88 -18.33
N ALA A 60 7.85 -2.41 -18.23
CA ALA A 60 7.16 -1.70 -19.31
C ALA A 60 7.82 -0.34 -19.61
N GLU A 61 8.23 0.39 -18.57
CA GLU A 61 8.96 1.65 -18.71
C GLU A 61 10.36 1.44 -19.31
N ALA A 62 11.11 0.43 -18.85
CA ALA A 62 12.40 0.07 -19.41
C ALA A 62 12.29 -0.35 -20.89
N ARG A 63 11.24 -1.10 -21.24
CA ARG A 63 10.97 -1.46 -22.64
C ARG A 63 10.70 -0.21 -23.48
N TYR A 64 9.88 0.72 -23.00
CA TYR A 64 9.62 1.97 -23.70
C TYR A 64 10.90 2.79 -23.91
N ALA A 65 11.72 2.95 -22.87
CA ALA A 65 12.99 3.68 -22.98
C ALA A 65 13.96 3.04 -23.98
N ASN A 66 14.05 1.70 -24.00
CA ASN A 66 14.85 0.98 -25.00
C ASN A 66 14.29 1.13 -26.42
N SER A 67 12.96 1.05 -26.56
CA SER A 67 12.28 1.26 -27.84
C SER A 67 12.48 2.69 -28.34
N GLU A 68 12.40 3.70 -27.48
CA GLU A 68 12.64 5.09 -27.82
C GLU A 68 14.04 5.29 -28.43
N ALA A 69 15.09 4.79 -27.75
CA ALA A 69 16.45 4.83 -28.26
C ALA A 69 16.59 4.11 -29.62
N THR A 70 15.92 2.98 -29.80
CA THR A 70 15.97 2.20 -31.04
C THR A 70 15.14 2.84 -32.18
N CYS A 71 14.04 3.51 -31.85
CA CYS A 71 13.14 4.12 -32.84
C CYS A 71 13.79 5.33 -33.50
N TYR A 72 14.63 6.09 -32.78
CA TYR A 72 15.37 7.22 -33.35
C TYR A 72 16.40 6.82 -34.41
N GLU A 73 16.81 5.55 -34.46
CA GLU A 73 17.72 5.01 -35.48
C GLU A 73 17.00 4.55 -36.76
N LYS A 74 15.66 4.61 -36.79
CA LYS A 74 14.84 4.15 -37.94
C LYS A 74 14.42 5.32 -38.83
N PHE A 75 14.12 5.02 -40.10
CA PHE A 75 13.56 6.01 -41.02
C PHE A 75 12.13 6.43 -40.65
N PHE A 76 11.31 5.49 -40.15
CA PHE A 76 9.94 5.75 -39.71
C PHE A 76 9.88 5.91 -38.19
N VAL A 77 10.52 6.96 -37.67
CA VAL A 77 10.62 7.22 -36.22
C VAL A 77 9.24 7.36 -35.57
N ASN A 78 8.34 8.15 -36.17
CA ASN A 78 7.03 8.45 -35.57
C ASN A 78 6.17 7.20 -35.41
N ASP A 79 6.05 6.38 -36.46
CA ASP A 79 5.29 5.12 -36.41
C ASP A 79 5.85 4.16 -35.33
N CYS A 80 7.17 4.04 -35.26
CA CYS A 80 7.84 3.25 -34.22
C CYS A 80 7.58 3.79 -32.79
N LEU A 81 7.64 5.12 -32.61
CA LEU A 81 7.36 5.76 -31.32
C LEU A 81 5.89 5.64 -30.93
N ASP A 82 4.98 5.69 -31.90
CA ASP A 82 3.54 5.52 -31.67
C ASP A 82 3.25 4.08 -31.23
N GLU A 83 3.80 3.07 -31.90
CA GLU A 83 3.69 1.67 -31.47
C GLU A 83 4.23 1.45 -30.04
N ALA A 84 5.40 2.01 -29.73
CA ALA A 84 6.01 1.91 -28.41
C ALA A 84 5.15 2.61 -27.33
N SER A 85 4.61 3.78 -27.65
CA SER A 85 3.74 4.57 -26.78
C SER A 85 2.41 3.88 -26.53
N GLU A 86 1.81 3.30 -27.57
CA GLU A 86 0.57 2.54 -27.49
C GLU A 86 0.74 1.29 -26.64
N TYR A 87 1.82 0.54 -26.85
CA TYR A 87 2.17 -0.60 -26.00
C TYR A 87 2.28 -0.19 -24.52
N ARG A 88 3.00 0.91 -24.25
CA ARG A 88 3.15 1.44 -22.89
C ARG A 88 1.79 1.84 -22.30
N ARG A 89 0.97 2.56 -23.06
CA ARG A 89 -0.36 3.02 -22.62
C ARG A 89 -1.27 1.86 -22.24
N VAL A 90 -1.41 0.86 -23.12
CA VAL A 90 -2.27 -0.30 -22.89
C VAL A 90 -1.75 -1.13 -21.71
N THR A 91 -0.43 -1.35 -21.64
CA THR A 91 0.18 -2.10 -20.54
C THR A 91 -0.06 -1.40 -19.20
N LEU A 92 0.22 -0.10 -19.10
CA LEU A 92 0.01 0.65 -17.87
C LEU A 92 -1.47 0.73 -17.47
N ALA A 93 -2.39 0.85 -18.44
CA ALA A 93 -3.81 0.84 -18.16
C ALA A 93 -4.26 -0.49 -17.54
N TYR A 94 -3.80 -1.63 -18.07
CA TYR A 94 -4.06 -2.94 -17.48
C TYR A 94 -3.44 -3.07 -16.08
N LEU A 95 -2.19 -2.65 -15.90
CA LEU A 95 -1.51 -2.70 -14.60
C LEU A 95 -2.21 -1.85 -13.53
N ASN A 96 -2.73 -0.68 -13.91
CA ASN A 96 -3.52 0.16 -13.01
C ASN A 96 -4.81 -0.55 -12.59
N ALA A 97 -5.50 -1.22 -13.52
CA ALA A 97 -6.71 -1.99 -13.18
C ALA A 97 -6.40 -3.14 -12.21
N VAL A 98 -5.28 -3.84 -12.38
CA VAL A 98 -4.81 -4.87 -11.44
C VAL A 98 -4.49 -4.28 -10.07
N GLU A 99 -3.82 -3.12 -10.04
CA GLU A 99 -3.46 -2.40 -8.82
C GLU A 99 -4.71 -1.94 -8.04
N ASP A 100 -5.69 -1.38 -8.74
CA ASP A 100 -6.93 -0.88 -8.16
C ASP A 100 -7.77 -2.00 -7.56
N GLU A 101 -7.89 -3.14 -8.25
CA GLU A 101 -8.58 -4.33 -7.75
C GLU A 101 -7.92 -4.87 -6.47
N ALA A 102 -6.58 -5.01 -6.46
CA ALA A 102 -5.84 -5.49 -5.30
C ALA A 102 -5.97 -4.52 -4.10
N LYS A 103 -5.85 -3.21 -4.34
CA LYS A 103 -6.04 -2.20 -3.28
C LYS A 103 -7.48 -2.14 -2.80
N HIS A 104 -8.45 -2.29 -3.69
CA HIS A 104 -9.86 -2.33 -3.33
C HIS A 104 -10.14 -3.50 -2.39
N PHE A 105 -9.63 -4.70 -2.70
CA PHE A 105 -9.72 -5.86 -1.82
C PHE A 105 -9.10 -5.57 -0.44
N GLN A 106 -7.90 -4.99 -0.38
CA GLN A 106 -7.24 -4.66 0.89
C GLN A 106 -8.06 -3.66 1.73
N ARG A 107 -8.63 -2.63 1.08
CA ARG A 107 -9.49 -1.65 1.76
C ARG A 107 -10.75 -2.33 2.31
N LYS A 108 -11.39 -3.20 1.52
CA LYS A 108 -12.57 -3.95 1.93
C LYS A 108 -12.27 -4.88 3.11
N ALA A 109 -11.22 -5.70 3.02
CA ALA A 109 -10.82 -6.59 4.10
C ALA A 109 -10.49 -5.84 5.41
N SER A 110 -9.89 -4.65 5.30
CA SER A 110 -9.61 -3.78 6.46
C SER A 110 -10.89 -3.21 7.08
N ALA A 111 -11.87 -2.83 6.25
CA ALA A 111 -13.18 -2.38 6.72
C ALA A 111 -13.93 -3.54 7.41
N ASP A 112 -14.00 -4.70 6.78
CA ASP A 112 -14.66 -5.89 7.32
C ASP A 112 -14.05 -6.30 8.68
N ALA A 113 -12.72 -6.22 8.82
CA ALA A 113 -12.03 -6.48 10.08
C ALA A 113 -12.39 -5.47 11.19
N ARG A 114 -12.56 -4.19 10.84
CA ARG A 114 -12.98 -3.16 11.79
C ARG A 114 -14.43 -3.36 12.22
N ASP A 115 -15.31 -3.67 11.27
CA ASP A 115 -16.72 -3.92 11.55
C ASP A 115 -16.89 -5.15 12.45
N ALA A 116 -16.12 -6.21 12.21
CA ALA A 116 -16.08 -7.37 13.10
C ALA A 116 -15.59 -7.02 14.51
N ALA A 117 -14.56 -6.18 14.63
CA ALA A 117 -14.05 -5.74 15.93
C ALA A 117 -15.07 -4.87 16.69
N VAL A 118 -15.80 -4.01 15.99
CA VAL A 118 -16.88 -3.21 16.58
C VAL A 118 -18.02 -4.11 17.05
N ALA A 119 -18.47 -5.05 16.21
CA ALA A 119 -19.51 -6.00 16.59
C ALA A 119 -19.13 -6.81 17.85
N GLU A 120 -17.88 -7.28 17.93
CA GLU A 120 -17.40 -7.98 19.13
C GLU A 120 -17.37 -7.06 20.36
N SER A 121 -16.93 -5.81 20.20
CA SER A 121 -16.91 -4.84 21.31
C SER A 121 -18.31 -4.57 21.86
N ILE A 122 -19.33 -4.50 20.98
CA ILE A 122 -20.74 -4.35 21.38
C ILE A 122 -21.19 -5.58 22.15
N ARG A 123 -20.91 -6.79 21.66
CA ARG A 123 -21.28 -8.03 22.36
C ARG A 123 -20.64 -8.13 23.74
N VAL A 124 -19.38 -7.74 23.87
CA VAL A 124 -18.67 -7.71 25.16
C VAL A 124 -19.29 -6.68 26.09
N ALA A 125 -19.62 -5.48 25.59
CA ALA A 125 -20.29 -4.44 26.37
C ALA A 125 -21.68 -4.89 26.84
N GLU A 126 -22.51 -5.46 25.97
CA GLU A 126 -23.83 -5.99 26.32
C GLU A 126 -23.73 -7.12 27.37
N ALA A 127 -22.76 -8.02 27.23
CA ALA A 127 -22.51 -9.07 28.22
C ALA A 127 -22.05 -8.48 29.56
N GLU A 128 -21.26 -7.41 29.53
CA GLU A 128 -20.80 -6.72 30.73
C GLU A 128 -21.94 -5.98 31.43
N GLU A 129 -22.77 -5.27 30.66
CA GLU A 129 -23.98 -4.62 31.15
C GLU A 129 -24.95 -5.64 31.75
N ALA A 130 -25.16 -6.79 31.09
CA ALA A 130 -25.97 -7.87 31.64
C ALA A 130 -25.40 -8.42 32.95
N ARG A 131 -24.06 -8.56 33.05
CA ARG A 131 -23.37 -8.97 34.29
C ARG A 131 -23.54 -7.95 35.40
N LEU A 132 -23.41 -6.65 35.10
CA LEU A 132 -23.60 -5.55 36.03
C LEU A 132 -25.07 -5.43 36.47
N ALA A 133 -26.02 -5.66 35.57
CA ALA A 133 -27.45 -5.69 35.89
C ALA A 133 -27.80 -6.89 36.80
N ALA A 134 -27.18 -8.06 36.57
CA ALA A 134 -27.36 -9.24 37.41
C ALA A 134 -26.66 -9.12 38.77
N ASN A 135 -25.53 -8.42 38.83
CA ASN A 135 -24.78 -8.13 40.04
C ASN A 135 -24.64 -6.62 40.23
N PRO A 136 -25.73 -5.93 40.62
CA PRO A 136 -25.68 -4.50 40.83
C PRO A 136 -24.63 -4.21 41.88
N THR A 137 -23.61 -3.42 41.51
CA THR A 137 -22.66 -2.89 42.48
C THR A 137 -23.45 -2.09 43.51
N PRO A 138 -23.20 -2.30 44.82
CA PRO A 138 -23.92 -1.57 45.84
C PRO A 138 -23.76 -0.08 45.58
N ALA A 139 -24.88 0.65 45.66
CA ALA A 139 -24.90 2.10 45.46
C ALA A 139 -23.74 2.70 46.26
N PRO A 140 -22.91 3.58 45.65
CA PRO A 140 -21.88 4.27 46.38
C PRO A 140 -22.54 4.89 47.61
N VAL A 141 -22.16 4.41 48.80
CA VAL A 141 -22.65 4.98 50.06
C VAL A 141 -22.44 6.48 49.94
N GLU A 142 -23.50 7.28 50.11
CA GLU A 142 -23.40 8.73 50.05
C GLU A 142 -22.32 9.14 51.05
N ALA A 143 -21.12 9.40 50.51
CA ALA A 143 -20.09 10.03 51.29
C ALA A 143 -20.71 11.35 51.74
N PRO A 144 -20.56 11.73 53.03
CA PRO A 144 -21.07 13.00 53.53
C PRO A 144 -20.64 14.08 52.55
N PRO A 145 -21.51 15.07 52.23
CA PRO A 145 -21.26 16.02 51.16
C PRO A 145 -19.86 16.57 51.37
N LYS A 146 -18.91 16.11 50.55
CA LYS A 146 -17.58 16.68 50.52
C LYS A 146 -17.86 18.08 50.01
N VAL A 147 -17.87 19.04 50.94
CA VAL A 147 -17.84 20.46 50.62
C VAL A 147 -16.76 20.55 49.56
N LYS A 148 -17.16 20.82 48.32
CA LYS A 148 -16.22 20.91 47.21
C LYS A 148 -15.33 22.07 47.57
N GLY A 149 -14.20 21.79 48.21
CA GLY A 149 -13.14 22.76 48.38
C GLY A 149 -12.88 23.38 47.00
N PRO A 150 -12.56 24.68 46.93
CA PRO A 150 -12.41 25.39 45.68
C PRO A 150 -11.59 24.53 44.70
N SER A 151 -12.14 24.26 43.52
CA SER A 151 -11.48 23.37 42.58
C SER A 151 -10.11 23.95 42.27
N LYS A 152 -9.04 23.25 42.63
CA LYS A 152 -7.66 23.62 42.33
C LYS A 152 -7.36 23.34 40.85
N LYS A 153 -8.23 23.79 39.95
CA LYS A 153 -7.94 23.73 38.52
C LYS A 153 -6.79 24.70 38.27
N PRO A 154 -5.68 24.24 37.68
CA PRO A 154 -4.57 25.14 37.37
C PRO A 154 -5.09 26.25 36.47
N THR A 155 -4.63 27.48 36.75
CA THR A 155 -4.91 28.66 35.94
C THR A 155 -4.38 28.46 34.52
N LEU A 156 -4.86 29.27 33.56
CA LEU A 156 -4.36 29.19 32.18
C LEU A 156 -2.84 29.40 32.12
N GLU A 157 -2.33 30.37 32.88
CA GLU A 157 -0.90 30.62 33.06
C GLU A 157 -0.14 29.38 33.56
N ALA A 158 -0.66 28.69 34.59
CA ALA A 158 -0.03 27.47 35.11
C ALA A 158 -0.02 26.33 34.08
N ARG A 159 -1.05 26.23 33.23
CA ARG A 159 -1.10 25.24 32.14
C ARG A 159 -0.13 25.60 31.01
N GLN A 160 -0.03 26.88 30.66
CA GLN A 160 0.90 27.37 29.65
C GLN A 160 2.35 27.17 30.10
N ALA A 161 2.67 27.48 31.36
CA ALA A 161 3.98 27.23 31.94
C ALA A 161 4.34 25.74 31.96
N ALA A 162 3.39 24.87 32.33
CA ALA A 162 3.59 23.41 32.28
C ALA A 162 3.82 22.89 30.85
N GLN A 163 3.11 23.44 29.86
CA GLN A 163 3.29 23.10 28.45
C GLN A 163 4.63 23.59 27.92
N ALA A 164 5.03 24.82 28.25
CA ALA A 164 6.34 25.37 27.89
C ALA A 164 7.49 24.55 28.50
N ALA A 165 7.37 24.16 29.77
CA ALA A 165 8.34 23.29 30.43
C ALA A 165 8.42 21.90 29.77
N LYS A 166 7.27 21.32 29.37
CA LYS A 166 7.24 20.07 28.62
C LYS A 166 7.95 20.20 27.28
N LEU A 167 7.71 21.28 26.54
CA LEU A 167 8.36 21.53 25.24
C LEU A 167 9.87 21.76 25.40
N ALA A 168 10.29 22.48 26.42
CA ALA A 168 11.71 22.68 26.72
C ALA A 168 12.41 21.36 27.07
N ARG A 169 11.74 20.46 27.82
CA ARG A 169 12.26 19.13 28.11
C ARG A 169 12.41 18.29 26.85
N ILE A 170 11.39 18.26 26.00
CA ILE A 170 11.45 17.55 24.71
C ILE A 170 12.58 18.11 23.84
N ALA A 171 12.72 19.43 23.72
CA ALA A 171 13.78 20.05 22.94
C ALA A 171 15.19 19.71 23.49
N ALA A 172 15.35 19.62 24.81
CA ALA A 172 16.60 19.20 25.43
C ALA A 172 16.91 17.72 25.17
N GLU A 173 15.92 16.84 25.32
CA GLU A 173 16.03 15.41 25.01
C GLU A 173 16.38 15.18 23.53
N GLU A 174 15.71 15.90 22.61
CA GLU A 174 15.99 15.82 21.19
C GLU A 174 17.40 16.29 20.83
N ARG A 175 17.86 17.41 21.41
CA ARG A 175 19.23 17.91 21.23
C ARG A 175 20.26 16.90 21.76
N ALA A 176 20.00 16.29 22.92
CA ALA A 176 20.85 15.25 23.47
C ALA A 176 20.88 13.98 22.61
N ALA A 177 19.75 13.64 21.95
CA ALA A 177 19.64 12.46 21.09
C ALA A 177 20.25 12.64 19.68
N VAL A 178 20.54 13.86 19.23
CA VAL A 178 21.18 14.12 17.91
C VAL A 178 22.48 13.32 17.68
N PRO A 179 23.50 13.40 18.56
CA PRO A 179 24.75 12.67 18.34
C PRO A 179 24.53 11.15 18.34
N GLN A 180 23.65 10.63 19.20
CA GLN A 180 23.34 9.20 19.23
C GLN A 180 22.64 8.73 17.95
N ARG A 181 21.71 9.52 17.40
CA ARG A 181 21.07 9.22 16.11
C ARG A 181 22.08 9.22 14.96
N ALA A 182 23.00 10.18 14.94
CA ALA A 182 24.07 10.23 13.95
C ALA A 182 24.99 9.00 14.06
N ALA A 183 25.40 8.62 15.27
CA ALA A 183 26.20 7.42 15.50
C ALA A 183 25.47 6.12 15.09
N ASN A 184 24.17 6.01 15.41
CA ASN A 184 23.36 4.87 15.02
C ASN A 184 23.21 4.76 13.50
N ALA A 185 23.02 5.88 12.79
CA ALA A 185 22.94 5.91 11.34
C ALA A 185 24.26 5.44 10.69
N GLN A 186 25.40 5.92 11.21
CA GLN A 186 26.72 5.46 10.75
C GLN A 186 26.93 3.97 11.03
N ALA A 187 26.57 3.50 12.23
CA ALA A 187 26.69 2.09 12.59
C ALA A 187 25.81 1.19 11.71
N PHE A 188 24.61 1.65 11.33
CA PHE A 188 23.73 0.93 10.42
C PHE A 188 24.35 0.82 9.01
N GLU A 189 24.90 1.91 8.49
CA GLU A 189 25.55 1.92 7.18
C GLU A 189 26.76 0.97 7.14
N GLN A 190 27.59 0.98 8.18
CA GLN A 190 28.71 0.03 8.28
C GLN A 190 28.22 -1.42 8.32
N LYS A 191 27.16 -1.72 9.09
CA LYS A 191 26.57 -3.06 9.13
C LYS A 191 26.01 -3.49 7.77
N ARG A 192 25.44 -2.57 7.00
CA ARG A 192 24.99 -2.84 5.63
C ARG A 192 26.15 -3.22 4.72
N ILE A 193 27.19 -2.38 4.67
CA ILE A 193 28.39 -2.63 3.88
C ILE A 193 29.03 -3.97 4.25
N ASP A 194 29.14 -4.27 5.54
CA ASP A 194 29.70 -5.54 6.02
C ASP A 194 28.83 -6.74 5.64
N SER A 195 27.52 -6.59 5.70
CA SER A 195 26.59 -7.63 5.26
C SER A 195 26.72 -7.91 3.76
N GLU A 196 26.77 -6.87 2.93
CA GLU A 196 26.96 -6.98 1.49
C GLU A 196 28.31 -7.63 1.15
N LYS A 197 29.40 -7.25 1.84
CA LYS A 197 30.71 -7.90 1.70
C LYS A 197 30.67 -9.38 2.08
N ARG A 198 29.97 -9.74 3.15
CA ARG A 198 29.80 -11.15 3.56
C ARG A 198 29.02 -11.94 2.51
N GLN A 199 27.93 -11.38 1.99
CA GLN A 199 27.13 -12.01 0.95
C GLN A 199 27.96 -12.26 -0.32
N ARG A 200 28.70 -11.26 -0.82
CA ARG A 200 29.60 -11.42 -1.96
C ARG A 200 30.64 -12.52 -1.75
N LYS A 201 31.28 -12.57 -0.56
CA LYS A 201 32.23 -13.64 -0.24
C LYS A 201 31.59 -15.03 -0.22
N VAL A 202 30.35 -15.14 0.25
CA VAL A 202 29.61 -16.41 0.25
C VAL A 202 29.28 -16.85 -1.18
N GLU A 203 28.84 -15.91 -2.03
CA GLU A 203 28.56 -16.16 -3.45
C GLU A 203 29.82 -16.56 -4.22
N GLU A 204 30.93 -15.86 -4.03
CA GLU A 204 32.23 -16.21 -4.62
C GLU A 204 32.70 -17.60 -4.20
N LYS A 205 32.57 -17.95 -2.91
CA LYS A 205 32.90 -19.29 -2.41
C LYS A 205 32.00 -20.37 -3.02
N LYS A 206 30.70 -20.12 -3.13
CA LYS A 206 29.76 -21.03 -3.78
C LYS A 206 30.10 -21.21 -5.26
N ALA A 207 30.36 -20.14 -5.99
CA ALA A 207 30.75 -20.19 -7.39
C ALA A 207 32.09 -20.90 -7.60
N ALA A 208 33.10 -20.63 -6.76
CA ALA A 208 34.38 -21.31 -6.80
C ALA A 208 34.24 -22.82 -6.49
N SER A 209 33.41 -23.18 -5.52
CA SER A 209 33.10 -24.59 -5.21
C SER A 209 32.39 -25.27 -6.37
N ALA A 210 31.42 -24.61 -7.00
CA ALA A 210 30.70 -25.15 -8.15
C ALA A 210 31.63 -25.37 -9.35
N ARG A 211 32.50 -24.40 -9.66
CA ARG A 211 33.52 -24.55 -10.73
C ARG A 211 34.50 -25.69 -10.45
N LYS A 212 34.94 -25.85 -9.19
CA LYS A 212 35.80 -26.97 -8.79
C LYS A 212 35.07 -28.31 -8.94
N ALA A 213 33.80 -28.39 -8.53
CA ALA A 213 32.99 -29.60 -8.69
C ALA A 213 32.77 -29.94 -10.17
N GLU A 214 32.46 -28.95 -11.01
CA GLU A 214 32.30 -29.16 -12.47
C GLU A 214 33.60 -29.64 -13.12
N LYS A 215 34.75 -29.02 -12.78
CA LYS A 215 36.05 -29.47 -13.28
C LYS A 215 36.33 -30.90 -12.84
N ALA A 216 36.12 -31.24 -11.56
CA ALA A 216 36.32 -32.59 -11.06
C ALA A 216 35.40 -33.62 -11.75
N ALA A 217 34.15 -33.25 -12.05
CA ALA A 217 33.23 -34.09 -12.81
C ALA A 217 33.71 -34.34 -14.25
N ARG A 218 34.16 -33.29 -14.95
CA ARG A 218 34.72 -33.40 -16.30
C ARG A 218 36.00 -34.25 -16.32
N ASP A 219 36.89 -34.05 -15.35
CA ASP A 219 38.14 -34.83 -15.23
C ASP A 219 37.84 -36.31 -14.94
N ALA A 220 36.82 -36.61 -14.11
CA ALA A 220 36.36 -37.97 -13.84
C ALA A 220 35.71 -38.64 -15.06
N GLU A 221 34.89 -37.90 -15.82
CA GLU A 221 34.28 -38.38 -17.07
C GLU A 221 35.34 -38.68 -18.13
N ALA A 222 36.33 -37.81 -18.29
CA ALA A 222 37.45 -38.02 -19.21
C ALA A 222 38.33 -39.23 -18.84
N ALA A 223 38.47 -39.52 -17.54
CA ALA A 223 39.17 -40.72 -17.06
C ALA A 223 38.36 -42.01 -17.23
N ALA A 224 37.03 -41.93 -17.31
CA ALA A 224 36.13 -43.07 -17.48
C ALA A 224 35.92 -43.49 -18.95
N GLN A 225 36.34 -42.68 -19.92
CA GLN A 225 36.28 -43.02 -21.35
C GLN A 225 37.37 -44.06 -21.71
N PRO A 226 37.01 -45.28 -22.18
CA PRO A 226 38.00 -46.30 -22.56
C PRO A 226 38.76 -45.90 -23.83
N LYS A 227 40.09 -46.03 -23.81
CA LYS A 227 40.96 -45.79 -24.98
C LYS A 227 40.65 -46.85 -26.05
N GLU A 228 39.96 -46.46 -27.12
CA GLU A 228 39.79 -47.31 -28.30
C GLU A 228 41.16 -47.69 -28.88
N VAL A 229 41.39 -49.00 -28.93
CA VAL A 229 42.56 -49.63 -29.55
C VAL A 229 42.46 -49.44 -31.07
N LYS A 230 43.33 -48.59 -31.62
CA LYS A 230 43.60 -48.54 -33.06
C LYS A 230 44.18 -49.90 -33.50
N MET A 231 43.35 -50.74 -34.11
CA MET A 231 43.80 -51.93 -34.82
C MET A 231 44.19 -51.52 -36.24
N THR A 232 45.49 -51.48 -36.52
CA THR A 232 46.08 -51.27 -37.84
C THR A 232 46.17 -52.58 -38.62
N LYS A 233 45.62 -52.52 -39.84
CA LYS A 233 45.92 -53.25 -41.09
C LYS A 233 45.67 -54.76 -41.15
#